data_AF-A0A183I645-F1
#
_entry.id   AF-A0A183I645-F1
#
_cell.length_a   1.000
_cell.length_b   1.000
_cell.length_c   1.000
_cell.angle_alpha   90.00
_cell.angle_beta   90.00
_cell.angle_gamma   90.00
#
_symmetry.space_group_name_H-M   'P 1'
#
loop_
_entity.id
_entity.type
_entity.pdbx_description
1 polymer ?
#
loop_
_entity_poly.entity_id
_entity_poly.type
_entity_poly.pdbx_seq_one_letter_code
_entity_poly.pdbx_strand_id
1 'polypeptide(L)'
;MPNTENSYGKERTLVSLLSVLQEIDAAADETREEKTYRNWMNSMGVDPHVNWLYSDLCSGVIIFQLYDIIRPGIVNWKRVVKKFSKLKGMMDQIQNCNYAIELGKQLRFSLVGIQGKDIYDGNQTLTLALVWQLMRAYTLTVLAQCTQSGDSLATDKEIIAWVNEKVRFMNNLHHDLTCYDVSFLKCVNGIDDRLPHLQLASSGRKRFIKSFQDQTISDACVVLDLIESIKPGTISYSLVKTGTAENNLENAKYAITSGRKIGAKIYALPEDIVEVKPRMVMTVFACLMARDYMPNVKEISSPVEPLENHG
;
A
#
# COMPACT_ATOMS: atom_id res chain seq x y z
N MET A 1 -40.35 8.65 -40.78
CA MET A 1 -38.88 8.55 -40.66
C MET A 1 -38.47 9.32 -39.41
N PRO A 2 -37.80 8.72 -38.41
CA PRO A 2 -37.41 9.45 -37.22
C PRO A 2 -36.13 10.25 -37.48
N ASN A 3 -36.15 11.52 -37.05
CA ASN A 3 -35.08 12.51 -37.15
C ASN A 3 -33.74 12.02 -36.58
N THR A 4 -32.72 11.97 -37.43
CA THR A 4 -31.33 11.62 -37.10
C THR A 4 -30.46 12.82 -36.68
N GLU A 5 -31.03 13.99 -36.41
CA GLU A 5 -30.24 15.22 -36.19
C GLU A 5 -29.92 15.55 -34.72
N ASN A 6 -30.34 14.76 -33.72
CA ASN A 6 -30.16 15.11 -32.30
C ASN A 6 -29.09 14.33 -31.53
N SER A 7 -28.24 13.51 -32.17
CA SER A 7 -27.09 12.88 -31.48
C SER A 7 -25.78 13.67 -31.61
N TYR A 8 -25.60 14.43 -32.70
CA TYR A 8 -24.37 15.16 -32.99
C TYR A 8 -24.08 16.37 -32.07
N GLY A 9 -25.10 16.90 -31.38
CA GLY A 9 -24.95 18.01 -30.42
C GLY A 9 -24.55 17.58 -29.00
N LYS A 10 -24.89 16.35 -28.60
CA LYS A 10 -24.56 15.78 -27.28
C LYS A 10 -23.13 15.22 -27.23
N GLU A 11 -22.62 14.68 -28.33
CA GLU A 11 -21.22 14.22 -28.41
C GLU A 11 -20.22 15.39 -28.37
N ARG A 12 -20.58 16.54 -28.94
CA ARG A 12 -19.68 17.72 -29.00
C ARG A 12 -19.46 18.37 -27.62
N THR A 13 -20.42 18.24 -26.71
CA THR A 13 -20.31 18.70 -25.30
C THR A 13 -19.61 17.68 -24.41
N LEU A 14 -19.76 16.38 -24.67
CA LEU A 14 -18.99 15.35 -23.97
C LEU A 14 -17.50 15.38 -24.33
N VAL A 15 -17.15 15.67 -25.59
CA VAL A 15 -15.76 15.85 -26.01
C VAL A 15 -15.14 17.11 -25.38
N SER A 16 -15.90 18.21 -25.23
CA SER A 16 -15.40 19.39 -24.52
C SER A 16 -15.33 19.19 -22.99
N LEU A 17 -16.23 18.39 -22.41
CA LEU A 17 -16.14 17.98 -21.01
C LEU A 17 -14.97 17.02 -20.78
N LEU A 18 -14.69 16.10 -21.71
CA LEU A 18 -13.51 15.22 -21.67
C LEU A 18 -12.21 16.00 -21.84
N SER A 19 -12.16 17.03 -22.69
CA SER A 19 -10.99 17.90 -22.80
C SER A 19 -10.81 18.77 -21.56
N VAL A 20 -11.89 19.26 -20.95
CA VAL A 20 -11.85 19.97 -19.66
C VAL A 20 -11.44 19.03 -18.52
N LEU A 21 -11.87 17.76 -18.54
CA LEU A 21 -11.43 16.74 -17.59
C LEU A 21 -9.94 16.37 -17.79
N GLN A 22 -9.45 16.34 -19.03
CA GLN A 22 -8.02 16.18 -19.34
C GLN A 22 -7.20 17.42 -18.95
N GLU A 23 -7.78 18.63 -19.02
CA GLU A 23 -7.15 19.86 -18.52
C GLU A 23 -7.16 19.96 -16.98
N ILE A 24 -8.12 19.31 -16.30
CA ILE A 24 -8.15 19.18 -14.83
C ILE A 24 -7.10 18.16 -14.35
N ASP A 25 -6.81 17.12 -15.13
CA ASP A 25 -5.69 16.19 -14.89
C ASP A 25 -4.31 16.82 -15.21
N ALA A 26 -4.28 18.00 -15.85
CA ALA A 26 -3.05 18.76 -16.12
C ALA A 26 -2.62 19.65 -14.94
N ALA A 27 -3.02 19.31 -13.71
CA ALA A 27 -2.41 19.82 -12.50
C ALA A 27 -1.01 19.22 -12.38
N ALA A 28 0.01 19.96 -12.87
CA ALA A 28 1.45 19.68 -12.73
C ALA A 28 1.80 18.20 -12.51
N ASP A 29 2.06 17.46 -13.61
CA ASP A 29 2.38 16.03 -13.65
C ASP A 29 2.97 15.51 -12.33
N GLU A 30 2.11 14.94 -11.47
CA GLU A 30 2.50 14.47 -10.15
C GLU A 30 3.60 13.44 -10.34
N THR A 31 4.75 13.68 -9.71
CA THR A 31 5.87 12.77 -9.79
C THR A 31 5.49 11.41 -9.22
N ARG A 32 6.11 10.36 -9.73
CA ARG A 32 5.95 8.99 -9.22
C ARG A 32 6.19 8.90 -7.71
N GLU A 33 7.09 9.72 -7.19
CA GLU A 33 7.41 9.82 -5.77
C GLU A 33 6.24 10.40 -4.96
N GLU A 34 5.69 11.55 -5.36
CA GLU A 34 4.51 12.16 -4.73
C GLU A 34 3.32 11.19 -4.70
N LYS A 35 3.06 10.51 -5.84
CA LYS A 35 2.01 9.51 -5.95
C LYS A 35 2.22 8.34 -4.98
N THR A 36 3.46 7.89 -4.84
CA THR A 36 3.83 6.82 -3.91
C THR A 36 3.57 7.24 -2.47
N TYR A 37 3.98 8.46 -2.08
CA TYR A 37 3.76 8.98 -0.74
C TYR A 37 2.28 9.17 -0.41
N ARG A 38 1.51 9.74 -1.33
CA ARG A 38 0.06 9.88 -1.19
C ARG A 38 -0.62 8.52 -1.00
N ASN A 39 -0.30 7.55 -1.87
CA ASN A 39 -0.82 6.19 -1.75
C ASN A 39 -0.41 5.52 -0.44
N TRP A 40 0.82 5.73 0.01
CA TRP A 40 1.30 5.22 1.30
C TRP A 40 0.47 5.78 2.45
N MET A 41 0.35 7.11 2.58
CA MET A 41 -0.44 7.75 3.64
C MET A 41 -1.88 7.26 3.65
N ASN A 42 -2.53 7.23 2.48
CA ASN A 42 -3.91 6.78 2.36
C ASN A 42 -4.07 5.30 2.71
N SER A 43 -3.08 4.45 2.39
CA SER A 43 -3.09 3.03 2.81
C SER A 43 -2.97 2.85 4.32
N MET A 44 -2.28 3.78 5.01
CA MET A 44 -2.17 3.81 6.47
C MET A 44 -3.50 4.17 7.16
N GLY A 45 -4.47 4.72 6.43
CA GLY A 45 -5.80 5.08 6.96
C GLY A 45 -5.83 6.43 7.64
N VAL A 46 -5.04 7.40 7.16
CA VAL A 46 -5.08 8.78 7.66
C VAL A 46 -6.42 9.45 7.34
N ASP A 47 -6.86 10.35 8.23
CA ASP A 47 -8.08 11.15 8.09
C ASP A 47 -7.76 12.64 8.29
N PRO A 48 -8.03 13.54 7.32
CA PRO A 48 -8.72 13.31 6.06
C PRO A 48 -7.85 12.56 5.02
N HIS A 49 -8.52 12.06 3.97
CA HIS A 49 -7.87 11.47 2.80
C HIS A 49 -6.97 12.50 2.10
N VAL A 50 -5.75 12.10 1.77
CA VAL A 50 -4.77 12.96 1.10
C VAL A 50 -5.06 12.96 -0.40
N ASN A 51 -5.42 14.12 -0.93
CA ASN A 51 -5.61 14.36 -2.36
C ASN A 51 -4.44 15.15 -2.94
N TRP A 52 -3.98 16.16 -2.21
CA TRP A 52 -2.96 17.12 -2.62
C TRP A 52 -1.90 17.21 -1.55
N LEU A 53 -0.78 16.51 -1.76
CA LEU A 53 0.25 16.26 -0.73
C LEU A 53 0.65 17.53 0.02
N TYR A 54 0.99 18.60 -0.70
CA TYR A 54 1.54 19.82 -0.09
C TYR A 54 0.51 20.62 0.69
N SER A 55 -0.74 20.74 0.22
CA SER A 55 -1.78 21.49 0.92
C SER A 55 -2.37 20.72 2.09
N ASP A 56 -2.55 19.40 1.93
CA ASP A 56 -3.23 18.58 2.94
C ASP A 56 -2.34 18.34 4.17
N LEU A 57 -1.01 18.41 4.01
CA LEU A 57 -0.04 18.29 5.09
C LEU A 57 0.24 19.60 5.85
N CYS A 58 -0.15 20.76 5.32
CA CYS A 58 0.16 22.09 5.88
C CYS A 58 -0.27 22.27 7.35
N SER A 59 -1.31 21.56 7.79
CA SER A 59 -1.82 21.65 9.16
C SER A 59 -1.02 20.84 10.19
N GLY A 60 -0.16 19.93 9.73
CA GLY A 60 0.58 18.96 10.55
C GLY A 60 -0.27 17.79 11.10
N VAL A 61 -1.60 17.83 10.99
CA VAL A 61 -2.49 16.84 11.63
C VAL A 61 -2.29 15.43 11.09
N ILE A 62 -2.19 15.27 9.77
CA ILE A 62 -1.92 13.98 9.11
C ILE A 62 -0.55 13.45 9.51
N ILE A 63 0.46 14.33 9.62
CA ILE A 63 1.82 13.95 10.03
C ILE A 63 1.82 13.34 11.43
N PHE A 64 1.04 13.88 12.37
CA PHE A 64 0.90 13.29 13.70
C PHE A 64 0.27 11.90 13.69
N GLN A 65 -0.74 11.66 12.83
CA GLN A 65 -1.32 10.33 12.70
C GLN A 65 -0.28 9.32 12.22
N LEU A 66 0.54 9.69 11.24
CA LEU A 66 1.64 8.85 10.77
C LEU A 66 2.68 8.57 11.86
N TYR A 67 3.02 9.57 12.69
CA TYR A 67 3.92 9.36 13.83
C TYR A 67 3.39 8.32 14.80
N ASP A 68 2.10 8.38 15.15
CA ASP A 68 1.48 7.40 16.05
C ASP A 68 1.35 6.00 15.45
N ILE A 69 1.20 5.89 14.12
CA ILE A 69 1.26 4.61 13.41
C ILE A 69 2.67 4.02 13.47
N ILE A 70 3.71 4.85 13.29
CA ILE A 70 5.11 4.42 13.33
C ILE A 70 5.54 4.05 14.76
N ARG A 71 5.16 4.86 15.74
CA ARG A 71 5.49 4.69 17.15
C ARG A 71 4.31 5.14 18.02
N PRO A 72 3.43 4.21 18.41
CA PRO A 72 2.27 4.53 19.23
C PRO A 72 2.64 5.29 20.51
N GLY A 73 1.95 6.40 20.77
CA GLY A 73 2.10 7.19 21.99
C GLY A 73 3.22 8.23 21.95
N ILE A 74 3.91 8.42 20.82
CA ILE A 74 4.90 9.50 20.69
C ILE A 74 4.24 10.88 20.60
N VAL A 75 3.01 10.95 20.07
CA VAL A 75 2.30 12.22 19.92
C VAL A 75 1.56 12.58 21.20
N ASN A 76 1.86 13.74 21.75
CA ASN A 76 1.02 14.36 22.78
C ASN A 76 -0.14 15.13 22.11
N TRP A 77 -1.26 14.43 21.89
CA TRP A 77 -2.45 15.00 21.24
C TRP A 77 -3.06 16.19 21.97
N LYS A 78 -2.77 16.41 23.26
CA LYS A 78 -3.21 17.61 23.99
C LYS A 78 -2.54 18.89 23.48
N ARG A 79 -1.36 18.78 22.85
CA ARG A 79 -0.64 19.90 22.22
C ARG A 79 -1.09 20.16 20.78
N VAL A 80 -1.82 19.22 20.16
CA VAL A 80 -2.18 19.29 18.73
C VAL A 80 -3.51 20.03 18.55
N VAL A 81 -3.50 21.08 17.74
CA VAL A 81 -4.73 21.79 17.35
C VAL A 81 -5.33 21.09 16.13
N LYS A 82 -6.59 20.61 16.23
CA LYS A 82 -7.30 19.95 15.12
C LYS A 82 -8.40 20.81 14.50
N LYS A 83 -8.87 21.83 15.21
CA LYS A 83 -9.91 22.76 14.75
C LYS A 83 -9.31 24.16 14.70
N PHE A 84 -9.20 24.72 13.50
CA PHE A 84 -8.53 25.99 13.28
C PHE A 84 -9.55 27.13 13.20
N SER A 85 -9.38 28.13 14.06
CA SER A 85 -10.19 29.35 14.00
C SER A 85 -9.73 30.25 12.84
N LYS A 86 -10.61 31.12 12.32
CA LYS A 86 -10.24 32.07 11.25
C LYS A 86 -9.14 33.06 11.67
N LEU A 87 -9.09 33.44 12.95
CA LEU A 87 -8.16 34.46 13.44
C LEU A 87 -6.78 33.90 13.82
N LYS A 88 -6.71 32.67 14.33
CA LYS A 88 -5.46 32.05 14.83
C LYS A 88 -4.99 30.84 14.00
N GLY A 89 -5.79 30.38 13.04
CA GLY A 89 -5.56 29.14 12.32
C GLY A 89 -4.17 29.03 11.68
N MET A 90 -3.65 30.11 11.10
CA MET A 90 -2.28 30.14 10.56
C MET A 90 -1.23 29.86 11.64
N MET A 91 -1.32 30.55 12.78
CA MET A 91 -0.35 30.38 13.88
C MET A 91 -0.43 28.98 14.48
N ASP A 92 -1.66 28.46 14.66
CA ASP A 92 -1.89 27.12 15.20
C ASP A 92 -1.32 26.03 14.27
N GLN A 93 -1.49 26.16 12.95
CA GLN A 93 -0.91 25.23 11.98
C GLN A 93 0.62 25.27 11.97
N ILE A 94 1.22 26.46 12.01
CA ILE A 94 2.68 26.60 12.12
C ILE A 94 3.19 25.98 13.43
N GLN A 95 2.47 26.16 14.54
CA GLN A 95 2.81 25.53 15.83
C GLN A 95 2.72 23.99 15.77
N ASN A 96 1.69 23.46 15.11
CA ASN A 96 1.59 22.03 14.83
C ASN A 96 2.79 21.54 13.99
N CYS A 97 3.11 22.19 12.88
CA CYS A 97 4.23 21.79 12.04
C CYS A 97 5.58 21.86 12.78
N ASN A 98 5.79 22.89 13.61
CA ASN A 98 6.98 22.97 14.46
C ASN A 98 7.07 21.77 15.42
N TYR A 99 5.94 21.36 16.01
CA TYR A 99 5.89 20.18 16.86
C TYR A 99 6.14 18.89 16.06
N ALA A 100 5.62 18.77 14.84
CA ALA A 100 5.92 17.63 13.97
C ALA A 100 7.43 17.49 13.69
N ILE A 101 8.12 18.59 13.39
CA ILE A 101 9.59 18.59 13.21
C ILE A 101 10.33 18.22 14.50
N GLU A 102 9.85 18.66 15.67
CA GLU A 102 10.39 18.26 16.97
C GLU A 102 10.30 16.74 17.18
N LEU A 103 9.14 16.13 16.89
CA LEU A 103 8.95 14.68 16.97
C LEU A 103 9.87 13.93 16.00
N GLY A 104 10.02 14.42 14.77
CA GLY A 104 10.97 13.83 13.81
C GLY A 104 12.40 13.81 14.34
N LYS A 105 12.85 14.90 14.97
CA LYS A 105 14.18 14.96 15.61
C LYS A 105 14.30 13.97 16.77
N GLN A 106 13.25 13.79 17.57
CA GLN A 106 13.22 12.78 18.64
C GLN A 106 13.32 11.34 18.08
N LEU A 107 12.75 11.08 16.90
CA LEU A 107 12.91 9.84 16.14
C LEU A 107 14.22 9.76 15.32
N ARG A 108 15.17 10.68 15.56
CA ARG A 108 16.48 10.73 14.89
C ARG A 108 16.40 10.94 13.37
N PHE A 109 15.35 11.61 12.89
CA PHE A 109 15.30 12.04 11.49
C PHE A 109 16.32 13.14 11.24
N SER A 110 16.95 13.09 10.06
CA SER A 110 17.83 14.16 9.57
C SER A 110 16.97 15.29 9.03
N LEU A 111 16.58 16.22 9.92
CA LEU A 111 15.77 17.41 9.61
C LEU A 111 16.60 18.69 9.79
N VAL A 112 17.89 18.64 9.43
CA VAL A 112 18.78 19.80 9.53
C VAL A 112 18.30 20.86 8.55
N GLY A 113 18.08 22.08 9.04
CA GLY A 113 17.61 23.21 8.23
C GLY A 113 16.11 23.19 7.90
N ILE A 114 15.35 22.17 8.32
CA ILE A 114 13.89 22.10 8.11
C ILE A 114 13.16 22.71 9.32
N GLN A 115 12.23 23.61 9.06
CA GLN A 115 11.39 24.29 10.04
C GLN A 115 9.91 23.96 9.82
N GLY A 116 9.08 24.15 10.85
CA GLY A 116 7.64 23.90 10.71
C GLY A 116 6.97 24.83 9.70
N LYS A 117 7.49 26.05 9.53
CA LYS A 117 6.99 26.98 8.51
C LYS A 117 7.16 26.43 7.08
N ASP A 118 8.23 25.68 6.81
CA ASP A 118 8.44 25.08 5.48
C ASP A 118 7.34 24.08 5.12
N ILE A 119 6.89 23.30 6.11
CA ILE A 119 5.78 22.35 5.94
C ILE A 119 4.45 23.08 5.82
N TYR A 120 4.22 24.11 6.64
CA TYR A 120 3.02 24.95 6.55
C TYR A 120 2.90 25.66 5.21
N ASP A 121 4.01 26.16 4.65
CA ASP A 121 4.03 26.83 3.35
C ASP A 121 3.94 25.85 2.17
N GLY A 122 3.94 24.53 2.43
CA GLY A 122 3.88 23.50 1.39
C GLY A 122 5.16 23.42 0.55
N ASN A 123 6.33 23.71 1.13
CA ASN A 123 7.60 23.61 0.41
C ASN A 123 7.82 22.17 -0.07
N GLN A 124 7.86 21.98 -1.39
CA GLN A 124 7.84 20.65 -1.99
C GLN A 124 9.00 19.77 -1.52
N THR A 125 10.23 20.23 -1.72
CA THR A 125 11.45 19.50 -1.37
C THR A 125 11.50 19.13 0.11
N LEU A 126 11.17 20.08 0.98
CA LEU A 126 11.28 19.87 2.43
C LEU A 126 10.13 19.00 2.97
N THR A 127 8.95 19.11 2.37
CA THR A 127 7.81 18.22 2.69
C THR A 127 8.11 16.80 2.26
N LEU A 128 8.58 16.58 1.02
CA LEU A 128 8.98 15.25 0.54
C LEU A 128 10.09 14.65 1.39
N ALA A 129 11.08 15.44 1.81
CA ALA A 129 12.17 14.98 2.68
C ALA A 129 11.67 14.48 4.04
N LEU A 130 10.66 15.13 4.64
CA LEU A 130 10.03 14.68 5.88
C LEU A 130 9.21 13.40 5.66
N VAL A 131 8.40 13.39 4.60
CA VAL A 131 7.52 12.26 4.25
C VAL A 131 8.31 11.00 3.93
N TRP A 132 9.40 11.11 3.17
CA TRP A 132 10.36 10.04 2.94
C TRP A 132 10.86 9.41 4.24
N GLN A 133 11.23 10.24 5.22
CA GLN A 133 11.77 9.74 6.49
C GLN A 133 10.70 9.06 7.34
N LEU A 134 9.47 9.58 7.33
CA LEU A 134 8.32 8.91 7.95
C LEU A 134 8.07 7.53 7.31
N MET A 135 8.00 7.47 5.98
CA MET A 135 7.79 6.25 5.23
C MET A 135 8.91 5.23 5.45
N ARG A 136 10.16 5.71 5.49
CA ARG A 136 11.34 4.89 5.81
C ARG A 136 11.24 4.33 7.23
N ALA A 137 10.89 5.16 8.21
CA ALA A 137 10.75 4.71 9.60
C ALA A 137 9.64 3.66 9.74
N TYR A 138 8.48 3.88 9.11
CA TYR A 138 7.40 2.90 9.03
C TYR A 138 7.88 1.57 8.46
N THR A 139 8.57 1.61 7.32
CA THR A 139 9.10 0.40 6.66
C THR A 139 10.02 -0.38 7.60
N LEU A 140 10.93 0.31 8.30
CA LEU A 140 11.84 -0.33 9.25
C LEU A 140 11.07 -0.95 10.44
N THR A 141 10.02 -0.29 10.95
CA THR A 141 9.16 -0.85 12.00
C THR A 141 8.46 -2.12 11.54
N VAL A 142 7.87 -2.14 10.33
CA VAL A 142 7.22 -3.34 9.77
C VAL A 142 8.23 -4.47 9.62
N LEU A 143 9.42 -4.18 9.10
CA LEU A 143 10.48 -5.17 8.94
C LEU A 143 10.90 -5.76 10.29
N ALA A 144 11.14 -4.91 11.30
CA ALA A 144 11.50 -5.36 12.64
C ALA A 144 10.43 -6.24 13.30
N GLN A 145 9.14 -5.96 13.07
CA GLN A 145 8.04 -6.78 13.59
C GLN A 145 7.97 -8.16 12.94
N CYS A 146 8.35 -8.27 11.67
CA CYS A 146 8.29 -9.54 10.94
C CYS A 146 9.42 -10.50 11.32
N THR A 147 10.45 -10.02 11.99
CA THR A 147 11.58 -10.82 12.43
C THR A 147 11.59 -10.89 13.94
N GLN A 148 11.41 -12.09 14.48
CA GLN A 148 11.46 -12.37 15.93
C GLN A 148 12.84 -12.09 16.56
N SER A 149 13.80 -11.59 15.78
CA SER A 149 15.12 -11.13 16.20
C SER A 149 15.00 -9.70 16.73
N GLY A 150 14.79 -9.56 18.03
CA GLY A 150 14.56 -8.28 18.74
C GLY A 150 15.70 -7.25 18.72
N ASP A 151 16.62 -7.28 17.75
CA ASP A 151 17.67 -6.25 17.58
C ASP A 151 18.34 -6.22 16.19
N SER A 152 17.81 -6.92 15.18
CA SER A 152 18.34 -6.85 13.81
C SER A 152 17.20 -6.65 12.82
N LEU A 153 17.29 -5.58 12.03
CA LEU A 153 16.39 -5.33 10.91
C LEU A 153 16.28 -6.59 10.07
N ALA A 154 15.06 -6.96 9.67
CA ALA A 154 14.85 -8.09 8.78
C ALA A 154 15.81 -8.00 7.61
N THR A 155 16.74 -8.94 7.58
CA THR A 155 17.71 -8.95 6.49
C THR A 155 16.96 -9.40 5.26
N ASP A 156 17.22 -8.82 4.09
CA ASP A 156 16.61 -9.20 2.81
C ASP A 156 16.46 -10.72 2.63
N LYS A 157 17.44 -11.48 3.14
CA LYS A 157 17.48 -12.94 3.18
C LYS A 157 16.29 -13.60 3.89
N GLU A 158 15.85 -13.07 5.02
CA GLU A 158 14.74 -13.65 5.81
C GLU A 158 13.42 -13.52 5.07
N ILE A 159 13.17 -12.34 4.49
CA ILE A 159 11.99 -12.10 3.66
C ILE A 159 12.01 -13.00 2.42
N ILE A 160 13.15 -13.09 1.73
CA ILE A 160 13.31 -13.96 0.56
C ILE A 160 13.08 -15.43 0.93
N ALA A 161 13.62 -15.88 2.06
CA ALA A 161 13.43 -17.23 2.56
C ALA A 161 11.93 -17.51 2.82
N TRP A 162 11.25 -16.59 3.52
CA TRP A 162 9.82 -16.69 3.79
C TRP A 162 8.98 -16.73 2.51
N VAL A 163 9.26 -15.86 1.52
CA VAL A 163 8.57 -15.88 0.22
C VAL A 163 8.73 -17.24 -0.46
N ASN A 164 9.97 -17.74 -0.53
CA ASN A 164 10.27 -19.00 -1.21
C ASN A 164 9.67 -20.21 -0.49
N GLU A 165 9.63 -20.21 0.85
CA GLU A 165 8.99 -21.25 1.65
C GLU A 165 7.48 -21.30 1.41
N LYS A 166 6.82 -20.13 1.46
CA LYS A 166 5.37 -20.03 1.27
C LYS A 166 4.94 -20.45 -0.14
N VAL A 167 5.68 -20.03 -1.17
CA VAL A 167 5.42 -20.45 -2.56
C VAL A 167 5.77 -21.93 -2.78
N ARG A 168 6.74 -22.50 -2.05
CA ARG A 168 7.04 -23.94 -2.13
C ARG A 168 5.87 -24.78 -1.62
N PHE A 169 5.21 -24.38 -0.54
CA PHE A 169 4.05 -25.07 0.01
C PHE A 169 2.93 -25.20 -1.04
N MET A 170 2.65 -24.13 -1.77
CA MET A 170 1.69 -24.12 -2.88
C MET A 170 2.07 -25.11 -4.00
N ASN A 171 3.34 -25.16 -4.39
CA ASN A 171 3.82 -26.08 -5.44
C ASN A 171 3.72 -27.56 -5.01
N ASN A 172 3.90 -27.86 -3.72
CA ASN A 172 3.86 -29.23 -3.21
C ASN A 172 2.43 -29.75 -3.02
N LEU A 173 1.46 -28.91 -2.62
CA LEU A 173 0.04 -29.31 -2.61
C LEU A 173 -0.42 -29.81 -3.99
N HIS A 174 0.08 -29.20 -5.06
CA HIS A 174 -0.24 -29.63 -6.42
C HIS A 174 0.39 -30.98 -6.77
N HIS A 175 1.59 -31.30 -6.27
CA HIS A 175 2.23 -32.59 -6.51
C HIS A 175 1.48 -33.75 -5.83
N ASP A 176 1.05 -33.56 -4.59
CA ASP A 176 0.29 -34.58 -3.84
C ASP A 176 -1.13 -34.78 -4.40
N LEU A 177 -1.78 -33.73 -4.92
CA LEU A 177 -3.08 -33.87 -5.59
C LEU A 177 -2.99 -34.51 -6.99
N THR A 178 -1.81 -34.53 -7.62
CA THR A 178 -1.60 -35.20 -8.92
C THR A 178 -1.23 -36.69 -8.81
N CYS A 179 -0.79 -37.15 -7.63
CA CYS A 179 -0.44 -38.56 -7.40
C CYS A 179 -1.57 -39.37 -6.75
N TYR A 180 -2.56 -38.73 -6.14
CA TYR A 180 -3.80 -39.37 -5.71
C TYR A 180 -4.88 -39.16 -6.77
N ASP A 181 -5.46 -40.27 -7.25
CA ASP A 181 -6.66 -40.26 -8.08
C ASP A 181 -7.71 -39.34 -7.41
N VAL A 182 -8.04 -38.24 -8.08
CA VAL A 182 -8.99 -37.21 -7.63
C VAL A 182 -10.37 -37.82 -7.32
N SER A 183 -10.65 -39.02 -7.84
CA SER A 183 -11.84 -39.82 -7.54
C SER A 183 -11.86 -40.38 -6.11
N PHE A 184 -10.69 -40.68 -5.53
CA PHE A 184 -10.57 -41.29 -4.20
C PHE A 184 -10.77 -40.26 -3.07
N LEU A 185 -10.21 -39.05 -3.21
CA LEU A 185 -10.33 -37.98 -2.22
C LEU A 185 -11.75 -37.40 -2.09
N LYS A 186 -12.56 -37.48 -3.16
CA LYS A 186 -13.99 -37.15 -3.15
C LYS A 186 -14.81 -38.05 -2.20
N CYS A 187 -14.35 -39.27 -1.94
CA CYS A 187 -15.08 -40.27 -1.16
C CYS A 187 -14.76 -40.22 0.36
N VAL A 188 -13.58 -39.73 0.76
CA VAL A 188 -13.10 -39.91 2.15
C VAL A 188 -13.44 -38.73 3.08
N ASN A 189 -13.69 -37.53 2.56
CA ASN A 189 -13.81 -36.32 3.40
C ASN A 189 -15.05 -35.43 3.15
N GLY A 190 -16.02 -35.83 2.31
CA GLY A 190 -17.23 -35.02 2.10
C GLY A 190 -16.95 -33.57 1.67
N ILE A 191 -15.90 -33.37 0.87
CA ILE A 191 -15.41 -32.05 0.48
C ILE A 191 -16.33 -31.50 -0.63
N ASP A 192 -17.06 -30.43 -0.31
CA ASP A 192 -17.97 -29.68 -1.20
C ASP A 192 -17.27 -29.26 -2.50
N ASP A 193 -17.97 -29.40 -3.64
CA ASP A 193 -17.55 -29.09 -5.02
C ASP A 193 -17.27 -27.57 -5.26
N ARG A 194 -17.08 -26.78 -4.19
CA ARG A 194 -16.86 -25.32 -4.22
C ARG A 194 -15.44 -24.89 -3.90
N LEU A 195 -14.46 -25.75 -4.12
CA LEU A 195 -13.07 -25.46 -3.76
C LEU A 195 -12.33 -24.93 -5.01
N PRO A 196 -12.18 -23.60 -5.19
CA PRO A 196 -11.70 -22.98 -6.44
C PRO A 196 -10.17 -23.10 -6.62
N HIS A 197 -9.49 -23.74 -5.67
CA HIS A 197 -8.04 -23.86 -5.52
C HIS A 197 -7.30 -24.62 -6.64
N LEU A 198 -7.98 -25.11 -7.68
CA LEU A 198 -7.38 -25.98 -8.70
C LEU A 198 -7.36 -25.38 -10.11
N GLN A 199 -7.18 -24.07 -10.22
CA GLN A 199 -6.70 -23.43 -11.44
C GLN A 199 -5.42 -22.67 -11.14
N LEU A 200 -4.39 -23.32 -10.61
CA LEU A 200 -3.04 -22.82 -10.85
C LEU A 200 -2.87 -22.82 -12.37
N ALA A 201 -2.82 -21.64 -12.98
CA ALA A 201 -2.62 -21.48 -14.40
C ALA A 201 -1.42 -22.35 -14.80
N SER A 202 -1.71 -23.44 -15.53
CA SER A 202 -0.99 -24.22 -16.56
C SER A 202 0.49 -24.00 -16.89
N SER A 203 1.23 -23.20 -16.14
CA SER A 203 2.66 -23.08 -16.15
C SER A 203 3.20 -23.76 -14.90
N GLY A 204 3.60 -25.03 -15.01
CA GLY A 204 4.31 -25.77 -13.95
C GLY A 204 5.69 -25.20 -13.60
N ARG A 205 5.85 -23.86 -13.65
CA ARG A 205 7.08 -23.16 -13.30
C ARG A 205 7.06 -22.90 -11.81
N LYS A 206 8.00 -23.52 -11.11
CA LYS A 206 8.30 -23.16 -9.73
C LYS A 206 8.77 -21.70 -9.70
N ARG A 207 7.99 -20.81 -9.09
CA ARG A 207 8.28 -19.37 -9.02
C ARG A 207 9.00 -19.04 -7.71
N PHE A 208 10.33 -19.14 -7.72
CA PHE A 208 11.19 -18.72 -6.61
C PHE A 208 11.88 -17.40 -6.95
N ILE A 209 12.19 -16.60 -5.93
CA ILE A 209 12.99 -15.37 -6.09
C ILE A 209 14.37 -15.56 -5.46
N LYS A 210 15.41 -15.10 -6.15
CA LYS A 210 16.79 -15.13 -5.64
C LYS A 210 17.15 -13.85 -4.87
N SER A 211 16.55 -12.73 -5.28
CA SER A 211 16.75 -11.41 -4.68
C SER A 211 15.56 -10.51 -5.03
N PHE A 212 15.49 -9.31 -4.43
CA PHE A 212 14.51 -8.30 -4.82
C PHE A 212 14.80 -7.62 -6.17
N GLN A 213 15.89 -8.01 -6.84
CA GLN A 213 16.24 -7.60 -8.21
C GLN A 213 15.90 -8.69 -9.23
N ASP A 214 15.27 -9.78 -8.81
CA ASP A 214 14.99 -10.92 -9.70
C ASP A 214 13.97 -10.53 -10.77
N GLN A 215 14.38 -10.59 -12.04
CA GLN A 215 13.53 -10.18 -13.16
C GLN A 215 12.27 -11.05 -13.29
N THR A 216 12.26 -12.26 -12.71
CA THR A 216 11.05 -13.09 -12.67
C THR A 216 9.91 -12.50 -11.85
N ILE A 217 10.17 -11.43 -11.07
CA ILE A 217 9.14 -10.71 -10.30
C ILE A 217 8.29 -9.82 -11.23
N SER A 218 8.82 -9.45 -12.40
CA SER A 218 8.21 -8.44 -13.28
C SER A 218 6.82 -8.82 -13.81
N ASP A 219 6.47 -10.10 -13.85
CA ASP A 219 5.13 -10.56 -14.27
C ASP A 219 4.09 -10.56 -13.12
N ALA A 220 4.50 -10.16 -11.91
CA ALA A 220 3.75 -10.17 -10.66
C ALA A 220 3.19 -11.54 -10.22
N CYS A 221 3.51 -12.62 -10.92
CA CYS A 221 2.96 -13.95 -10.67
C CYS A 221 3.35 -14.46 -9.28
N VAL A 222 4.60 -14.25 -8.86
CA VAL A 222 5.05 -14.64 -7.50
C VAL A 222 4.29 -13.88 -6.41
N VAL A 223 3.91 -12.62 -6.67
CA VAL A 223 3.12 -11.81 -5.72
C VAL A 223 1.69 -12.35 -5.62
N LEU A 224 1.09 -12.73 -6.75
CA LEU A 224 -0.23 -13.35 -6.80
C LEU A 224 -0.26 -14.70 -6.08
N ASP A 225 0.72 -15.57 -6.35
CA ASP A 225 0.84 -16.88 -5.69
C ASP A 225 1.01 -16.72 -4.18
N LEU A 226 1.76 -15.71 -3.75
CA LEU A 226 1.92 -15.40 -2.34
C LEU A 226 0.61 -14.92 -1.70
N ILE A 227 -0.16 -14.05 -2.36
CA ILE A 227 -1.47 -13.60 -1.86
C ILE A 227 -2.42 -14.79 -1.72
N GLU A 228 -2.48 -15.67 -2.72
CA GLU A 228 -3.29 -16.88 -2.68
C GLU A 228 -2.88 -17.79 -1.51
N SER A 229 -1.59 -17.92 -1.24
CA SER A 229 -1.09 -18.71 -0.10
C SER A 229 -1.42 -18.11 1.27
N ILE A 230 -1.56 -16.78 1.37
CA ILE A 230 -1.93 -16.09 2.62
C ILE A 230 -3.44 -16.20 2.86
N LYS A 231 -4.24 -16.02 1.80
CA LYS A 231 -5.70 -16.13 1.87
C LYS A 231 -6.23 -16.86 0.62
N PRO A 232 -6.38 -18.19 0.68
CA PRO A 232 -6.88 -18.98 -0.43
C PRO A 232 -8.26 -18.52 -0.92
N GLY A 233 -8.48 -18.60 -2.23
CA GLY A 233 -9.69 -18.11 -2.91
C GLY A 233 -9.71 -16.61 -3.16
N THR A 234 -8.59 -15.90 -2.95
CA THR A 234 -8.50 -14.46 -3.27
C THR A 234 -8.19 -14.23 -4.75
N ILE A 235 -7.38 -15.11 -5.35
CA ILE A 235 -6.89 -14.96 -6.71
C ILE A 235 -7.73 -15.80 -7.68
N SER A 236 -8.28 -15.13 -8.69
CA SER A 236 -8.89 -15.77 -9.85
C SER A 236 -7.84 -15.86 -10.95
N TYR A 237 -7.18 -17.00 -11.05
CA TYR A 237 -6.10 -17.22 -12.02
C TYR A 237 -6.52 -17.12 -13.48
N SER A 238 -7.82 -17.19 -13.79
CA SER A 238 -8.37 -16.86 -15.11
C SER A 238 -8.09 -15.42 -15.56
N LEU A 239 -7.84 -14.51 -14.60
CA LEU A 239 -7.51 -13.12 -14.87
C LEU A 239 -6.00 -12.90 -15.03
N VAL A 240 -5.18 -13.90 -14.72
CA VAL A 240 -3.72 -13.81 -14.78
C VAL A 240 -3.26 -14.07 -16.20
N LYS A 241 -2.63 -13.06 -16.81
CA LYS A 241 -2.20 -13.11 -18.20
C LYS A 241 -0.70 -13.43 -18.27
N THR A 242 -0.25 -14.02 -19.38
CA THR A 242 1.17 -14.36 -19.58
C THR A 242 1.69 -13.83 -20.91
N GLY A 243 2.99 -13.58 -21.01
CA GLY A 243 3.68 -13.49 -22.31
C GLY A 243 3.93 -12.09 -22.90
N THR A 244 3.45 -10.99 -22.29
CA THR A 244 3.73 -9.62 -22.77
C THR A 244 3.96 -8.64 -21.61
N ALA A 245 4.62 -7.51 -21.89
CA ALA A 245 4.87 -6.46 -20.89
C ALA A 245 3.58 -5.73 -20.44
N GLU A 246 2.59 -5.59 -21.32
CA GLU A 246 1.27 -5.06 -20.98
C GLU A 246 0.54 -5.98 -19.98
N ASN A 247 0.60 -7.30 -20.23
CA ASN A 247 0.06 -8.32 -19.32
C ASN A 247 0.73 -8.24 -17.94
N ASN A 248 2.04 -7.98 -17.88
CA ASN A 248 2.76 -7.81 -16.62
C ASN A 248 2.23 -6.63 -15.79
N LEU A 249 1.93 -5.49 -16.44
CA LEU A 249 1.38 -4.32 -15.77
C LEU A 249 -0.04 -4.57 -15.24
N GLU A 250 -0.88 -5.26 -16.00
CA GLU A 250 -2.21 -5.67 -15.55
C GLU A 250 -2.15 -6.67 -14.40
N ASN A 251 -1.26 -7.66 -14.46
CA ASN A 251 -1.02 -8.58 -13.36
C ASN A 251 -0.53 -7.86 -12.11
N ALA A 252 0.37 -6.87 -12.24
CA ALA A 252 0.85 -6.07 -11.12
C ALA A 252 -0.28 -5.23 -10.48
N LYS A 253 -1.12 -4.59 -11.30
CA LYS A 253 -2.35 -3.91 -10.83
C LYS A 253 -3.27 -4.86 -10.07
N TYR A 254 -3.46 -6.07 -10.61
CA TYR A 254 -4.30 -7.08 -10.00
C TYR A 254 -3.71 -7.59 -8.67
N ALA A 255 -2.41 -7.83 -8.61
CA ALA A 255 -1.70 -8.25 -7.41
C ALA A 255 -1.80 -7.21 -6.29
N ILE A 256 -1.56 -5.93 -6.59
CA ILE A 256 -1.68 -4.84 -5.60
C ILE A 256 -3.11 -4.75 -5.07
N THR A 257 -4.09 -4.78 -5.97
CA THR A 257 -5.51 -4.69 -5.59
C THR A 257 -5.92 -5.87 -4.70
N SER A 258 -5.49 -7.09 -5.06
CA SER A 258 -5.77 -8.30 -4.30
C SER A 258 -5.07 -8.32 -2.94
N GLY A 259 -3.80 -7.87 -2.88
CA GLY A 259 -3.06 -7.74 -1.62
C GLY A 259 -3.71 -6.75 -0.67
N ARG A 260 -4.16 -5.60 -1.18
CA ARG A 260 -4.93 -4.62 -0.38
C ARG A 260 -6.26 -5.18 0.09
N LYS A 261 -6.97 -5.95 -0.74
CA LYS A 261 -8.24 -6.61 -0.39
C LYS A 261 -8.08 -7.59 0.79
N ILE A 262 -6.92 -8.23 0.92
CA ILE A 262 -6.65 -9.09 2.09
C ILE A 262 -6.20 -8.29 3.31
N GLY A 263 -5.95 -6.98 3.20
CA GLY A 263 -5.54 -6.10 4.29
C GLY A 263 -4.05 -5.76 4.29
N ALA A 264 -3.28 -6.17 3.29
CA ALA A 264 -1.87 -5.80 3.18
C ALA A 264 -1.73 -4.32 2.80
N LYS A 265 -0.86 -3.60 3.50
CA LYS A 265 -0.67 -2.15 3.35
C LYS A 265 0.27 -1.78 2.20
N ILE A 266 0.03 -2.37 1.02
CA ILE A 266 0.87 -2.21 -0.16
C ILE A 266 0.66 -0.82 -0.77
N TYR A 267 1.72 -0.02 -0.82
CA TYR A 267 1.72 1.32 -1.41
C TYR A 267 2.52 1.44 -2.71
N ALA A 268 3.23 0.38 -3.11
CA ALA A 268 3.95 0.32 -4.37
C ALA A 268 3.00 0.54 -5.56
N LEU A 269 3.55 1.13 -6.62
CA LEU A 269 2.87 1.27 -7.90
C LEU A 269 3.06 0.00 -8.74
N PRO A 270 2.12 -0.31 -9.66
CA PRO A 270 2.27 -1.45 -10.57
C PRO A 270 3.60 -1.41 -11.34
N GLU A 271 4.01 -0.22 -11.78
CA GLU A 271 5.24 0.02 -12.51
C GLU A 271 6.48 -0.31 -11.65
N ASP A 272 6.40 -0.24 -10.31
CA ASP A 272 7.52 -0.61 -9.43
C ASP A 272 7.80 -2.11 -9.45
N ILE A 273 6.75 -2.92 -9.62
CA ILE A 273 6.85 -4.38 -9.72
C ILE A 273 7.36 -4.77 -11.11
N VAL A 274 6.78 -4.20 -12.17
CA VAL A 274 7.16 -4.51 -13.55
C VAL A 274 8.61 -4.12 -13.85
N GLU A 275 9.05 -2.95 -13.37
CA GLU A 275 10.45 -2.50 -13.48
C GLU A 275 11.39 -3.09 -12.42
N VAL A 276 10.85 -3.90 -11.50
CA VAL A 276 11.62 -4.57 -10.42
C VAL A 276 12.45 -3.57 -9.60
N LYS A 277 11.82 -2.51 -9.10
CA LYS A 277 12.47 -1.52 -8.22
C LYS A 277 12.74 -2.16 -6.85
N PRO A 278 13.99 -2.45 -6.46
CA PRO A 278 14.26 -3.38 -5.37
C PRO A 278 13.69 -2.95 -4.01
N ARG A 279 13.76 -1.65 -3.71
CA ARG A 279 13.19 -1.08 -2.47
C ARG A 279 11.68 -1.24 -2.41
N MET A 280 10.99 -0.98 -3.52
CA MET A 280 9.53 -1.08 -3.59
C MET A 280 9.08 -2.55 -3.57
N VAL A 281 9.76 -3.41 -4.32
CA VAL A 281 9.54 -4.87 -4.33
C VAL A 281 9.72 -5.47 -2.93
N MET A 282 10.80 -5.12 -2.23
CA MET A 282 11.02 -5.53 -0.83
C MET A 282 9.83 -5.15 0.05
N THR A 283 9.33 -3.92 -0.09
CA THR A 283 8.21 -3.43 0.75
C THR A 283 6.89 -4.14 0.43
N VAL A 284 6.66 -4.55 -0.82
CA VAL A 284 5.48 -5.38 -1.19
C VAL A 284 5.51 -6.69 -0.42
N PHE A 285 6.64 -7.41 -0.44
CA PHE A 285 6.78 -8.67 0.27
C PHE A 285 6.71 -8.50 1.79
N ALA A 286 7.33 -7.46 2.34
CA ALA A 286 7.25 -7.14 3.76
C ALA A 286 5.79 -6.86 4.21
N CYS A 287 5.02 -6.11 3.42
CA CYS A 287 3.61 -5.85 3.73
C CYS A 287 2.74 -7.12 3.69
N LEU A 288 3.03 -8.04 2.76
CA LEU A 288 2.35 -9.33 2.68
C LEU A 288 2.73 -10.25 3.85
N MET A 289 4.02 -10.28 4.21
CA MET A 289 4.53 -11.03 5.36
C MET A 289 3.94 -10.53 6.68
N ALA A 290 3.89 -9.21 6.89
CA ALA A 290 3.24 -8.60 8.05
C ALA A 290 1.77 -9.01 8.15
N ARG A 291 1.06 -9.04 7.00
CA ARG A 291 -0.33 -9.48 6.96
C ARG A 291 -0.51 -10.97 7.29
N ASP A 292 0.44 -11.81 6.91
CA ASP A 292 0.42 -13.25 7.22
C ASP A 292 0.60 -13.50 8.72
N TYR A 293 1.56 -12.82 9.36
CA TYR A 293 1.82 -12.96 10.80
C TYR A 293 0.77 -12.28 11.70
N MET A 294 0.04 -11.29 11.17
CA MET A 294 -0.97 -10.54 11.92
C MET A 294 -2.37 -10.68 11.30
N PRO A 295 -3.01 -11.86 11.39
CA PRO A 295 -4.27 -12.12 10.68
C PRO A 295 -5.46 -11.32 11.21
N ASN A 296 -5.39 -10.85 12.46
CA ASN A 296 -6.44 -10.14 13.19
C ASN A 296 -5.93 -8.85 13.84
N VAL A 297 -5.14 -8.02 13.15
CA VAL A 297 -5.09 -6.61 13.54
C VAL A 297 -6.47 -6.05 13.20
N LYS A 298 -7.34 -5.99 14.21
CA LYS A 298 -8.54 -5.16 14.15
C LYS A 298 -8.14 -3.86 13.49
N GLU A 299 -8.86 -3.49 12.44
CA GLU A 299 -8.78 -2.14 11.90
C GLU A 299 -8.71 -1.19 13.10
N ILE A 300 -7.66 -0.38 13.17
CA ILE A 300 -7.62 0.73 14.12
C ILE A 300 -8.59 1.77 13.53
N SER A 301 -9.88 1.45 13.62
CA SER A 301 -11.02 2.25 13.25
C SER A 301 -12.06 2.07 14.35
N SER A 302 -11.82 2.78 15.46
CA SER A 302 -12.93 3.26 16.29
C SER A 302 -12.51 4.64 16.80
N PRO A 303 -13.30 5.70 16.53
CA PRO A 303 -13.04 7.00 17.13
C PRO A 303 -13.07 6.84 18.65
N VAL A 304 -12.08 7.43 19.33
CA VAL A 304 -12.13 7.61 20.79
C VAL A 304 -13.46 8.29 21.08
N GLU A 305 -14.38 7.57 21.74
CA GLU A 305 -15.61 8.16 22.24
C GLU A 305 -15.22 9.40 23.07
N PRO A 306 -15.88 10.55 22.86
CA PRO A 306 -15.64 11.72 23.68
C PRO A 306 -15.86 11.31 25.14
N LEU A 307 -14.87 11.54 25.99
CA LEU A 307 -15.05 11.49 27.43
C LEU A 307 -16.23 12.41 27.77
N GLU A 308 -17.36 11.82 28.15
CA GLU A 308 -18.45 12.54 28.77
C GLU A 308 -17.89 13.15 30.07
N ASN A 309 -17.77 14.48 30.08
CA ASN A 309 -17.51 15.22 31.30
C ASN A 309 -18.74 15.09 32.19
N HIS A 310 -18.69 14.18 33.16
CA HIS A 310 -19.58 14.24 34.31
C HIS A 310 -18.99 15.17 35.36
N GLY A 311 -19.70 16.27 35.63
CA GLY A 311 -19.63 17.05 36.87
C GLY A 311 -18.50 18.05 36.97
#